data_AF-T0RFB7-F1
#
_entry.id   AF-T0RFB7-F1
#
_cell.length_a   1.000
_cell.length_b   1.000
_cell.length_c   1.000
_cell.angle_alpha   90.00
_cell.angle_beta   90.00
_cell.angle_gamma   90.00
#
_symmetry.space_group_name_H-M   'P 1'
#
loop_
_entity.id
_entity.type
_entity.pdbx_description
1 polymer ?
#
loop_
_entity_poly.entity_id
_entity_poly.type
_entity_poly.pdbx_seq_one_letter_code
_entity_poly.pdbx_strand_id
1 'polypeptide(L)'
;MRKLIFVSCLLMSYFSNAQMKPKRVALFDCAHMKDGTNVERIIVHQSKLGKREFYEAETVLLEYGHYRNEFKKVNKVSKFDERVLEFSNSSLLLKINKVREKEGKYWAAARLSNYDIHSVDWTCKDAL
;
A
#
# COMPACT_ATOMS: atom_id res chain seq x y z
N MET A 1 -54.42 -19.62 37.21
CA MET A 1 -52.96 -19.79 36.99
C MET A 1 -52.66 -19.65 35.50
N ARG A 2 -52.05 -18.54 35.05
CA ARG A 2 -51.54 -18.40 33.68
C ARG A 2 -50.14 -17.81 33.76
N LYS A 3 -49.15 -18.62 33.37
CA LYS A 3 -47.72 -18.28 33.37
C LYS A 3 -47.43 -17.45 32.12
N LEU A 4 -47.04 -16.19 32.27
CA LEU A 4 -46.40 -15.42 31.22
C LEU A 4 -44.90 -15.73 31.24
N ILE A 5 -44.43 -16.45 30.22
CA ILE A 5 -43.01 -16.68 29.97
C ILE A 5 -42.51 -15.47 29.19
N PHE A 6 -41.82 -14.56 29.87
CA PHE A 6 -41.11 -13.46 29.24
C PHE A 6 -39.85 -14.03 28.57
N VAL A 7 -39.93 -14.21 27.25
CA VAL A 7 -38.77 -14.53 26.41
C VAL A 7 -37.94 -13.24 26.28
N SER A 8 -36.90 -13.14 27.10
CA SER A 8 -35.90 -12.07 27.04
C SER A 8 -35.08 -12.22 25.77
N CYS A 9 -35.49 -11.49 24.73
CA CYS A 9 -34.76 -11.35 23.47
C CYS A 9 -33.48 -10.52 23.73
N LEU A 10 -32.37 -11.21 23.96
CA LEU A 10 -31.02 -10.63 23.99
C LEU A 10 -30.67 -10.14 22.58
N LEU A 11 -30.95 -8.86 22.33
CA LEU A 11 -30.40 -8.11 21.20
C LEU A 11 -28.88 -8.03 21.38
N MET A 12 -28.15 -8.96 20.77
CA MET A 12 -26.72 -8.78 20.51
C MET A 12 -26.57 -7.62 19.51
N SER A 13 -26.34 -6.42 20.04
CA SER A 13 -25.91 -5.26 19.26
C SER A 13 -24.51 -5.53 18.72
N TYR A 14 -24.44 -5.94 17.46
CA TYR A 14 -23.22 -5.93 16.68
C TYR A 14 -22.77 -4.47 16.52
N PHE A 15 -21.85 -4.02 17.37
CA PHE A 15 -21.13 -2.77 17.15
C PHE A 15 -20.26 -2.95 15.89
N SER A 16 -20.83 -2.60 14.73
CA SER A 16 -20.03 -2.33 13.53
C SER A 16 -19.18 -1.11 13.82
N ASN A 17 -17.96 -1.34 14.31
CA ASN A 17 -16.94 -0.30 14.38
C ASN A 17 -16.60 0.10 12.94
N ALA A 18 -17.29 1.12 12.43
CA ALA A 18 -16.96 1.78 11.19
C ALA A 18 -15.59 2.46 11.36
N GLN A 19 -14.52 1.68 11.15
CA GLN A 19 -13.17 2.20 11.20
C GLN A 19 -13.00 3.16 10.01
N MET A 20 -12.76 4.44 10.30
CA MET A 20 -12.51 5.44 9.27
C MET A 20 -11.33 5.01 8.40
N LYS A 21 -11.60 4.74 7.11
CA LYS A 21 -10.56 4.47 6.12
C LYS A 21 -9.94 5.79 5.65
N PRO A 22 -8.61 5.86 5.48
CA PRO A 22 -7.97 7.06 4.94
C PRO A 22 -8.39 7.27 3.47
N LYS A 23 -8.52 8.54 3.06
CA LYS A 23 -8.65 8.92 1.66
C LYS A 23 -7.27 8.83 1.02
N ARG A 24 -7.16 8.17 -0.14
CA ARG A 24 -5.88 7.90 -0.81
C ARG A 24 -5.86 8.53 -2.20
N VAL A 25 -4.71 9.10 -2.55
CA VAL A 25 -4.39 9.59 -3.89
C VAL A 25 -3.11 8.88 -4.32
N ALA A 26 -3.18 8.12 -5.41
CA ALA A 26 -2.01 7.44 -5.94
C ALA A 26 -1.03 8.48 -6.52
N LEU A 27 0.26 8.31 -6.20
CA LEU A 27 1.36 9.14 -6.69
C LEU A 27 2.19 8.39 -7.72
N PHE A 28 2.56 7.15 -7.40
CA PHE A 28 3.38 6.31 -8.26
C PHE A 28 2.83 4.89 -8.32
N ASP A 29 2.85 4.30 -9.51
CA ASP A 29 2.57 2.88 -9.75
C ASP A 29 3.86 2.20 -10.22
N CYS A 30 4.38 1.26 -9.42
CA CYS A 30 5.65 0.58 -9.64
C CYS A 30 5.43 -0.91 -9.90
N ALA A 31 5.67 -1.36 -11.11
CA ALA A 31 5.59 -2.77 -11.50
C ALA A 31 6.92 -3.49 -11.24
N HIS A 32 6.82 -4.70 -10.69
CA HIS A 32 7.93 -5.63 -10.64
C HIS A 32 8.07 -6.30 -12.01
N MET A 33 9.25 -6.26 -12.60
CA MET A 33 9.50 -6.74 -13.96
C MET A 33 9.94 -8.20 -14.01
N LYS A 34 10.17 -8.81 -12.84
CA LYS A 34 10.69 -10.17 -12.73
C LYS A 34 9.59 -11.14 -12.34
N ASP A 35 9.44 -12.19 -13.13
CA ASP A 35 8.52 -13.30 -12.85
C ASP A 35 8.96 -14.12 -11.62
N GLY A 36 8.01 -14.86 -11.03
CA GLY A 36 8.30 -15.82 -9.97
C GLY A 36 8.17 -15.27 -8.54
N THR A 37 7.70 -14.05 -8.36
CA THR A 37 7.27 -13.53 -7.06
C THR A 37 5.76 -13.33 -7.04
N ASN A 38 5.12 -13.51 -5.88
CA ASN A 38 3.71 -13.16 -5.69
C ASN A 38 3.48 -11.64 -5.60
N VAL A 39 4.53 -10.81 -5.61
CA VAL A 39 4.42 -9.35 -5.58
C VAL A 39 4.42 -8.80 -7.00
N GLU A 40 3.29 -8.24 -7.41
CA GLU A 40 3.08 -7.69 -8.75
C GLU A 40 3.50 -6.23 -8.83
N ARG A 41 3.02 -5.42 -7.87
CA ARG A 41 3.14 -3.96 -7.90
C ARG A 41 3.30 -3.37 -6.51
N ILE A 42 3.93 -2.21 -6.45
CA ILE A 42 3.87 -1.28 -5.33
C ILE A 42 3.24 0.02 -5.81
N ILE A 43 2.13 0.43 -5.23
CA ILE A 43 1.51 1.73 -5.48
C ILE A 43 1.78 2.63 -4.28
N VAL A 44 2.39 3.78 -4.51
CA VAL A 44 2.62 4.78 -3.47
C VAL A 44 1.47 5.75 -3.44
N HIS A 45 0.87 5.96 -2.27
CA HIS A 45 -0.23 6.87 -2.04
C HIS A 45 0.17 8.02 -1.13
N GLN A 46 -0.37 9.21 -1.40
CA GLN A 46 -0.60 10.21 -0.36
C GLN A 46 -1.96 9.94 0.28
N SER A 47 -1.95 9.75 1.59
CA SER A 47 -3.12 9.37 2.37
C SER A 47 -3.48 10.44 3.38
N LYS A 48 -4.79 10.63 3.59
CA LYS A 48 -5.34 11.60 4.54
C LYS A 48 -6.37 10.95 5.46
N LEU A 49 -6.15 11.07 6.77
CA LEU A 49 -7.09 10.64 7.81
C LEU A 49 -7.42 11.83 8.72
N GLY A 50 -8.62 12.40 8.52
CA GLY A 50 -9.00 13.67 9.13
C GLY A 50 -8.07 14.80 8.66
N LYS A 51 -7.36 15.42 9.59
CA LYS A 51 -6.37 16.49 9.32
C LYS A 51 -4.95 15.97 9.07
N ARG A 52 -4.69 14.67 9.29
CA ARG A 52 -3.34 14.10 9.21
C ARG A 52 -3.07 13.59 7.81
N GLU A 53 -1.96 14.03 7.23
CA GLU A 53 -1.45 13.54 5.95
C GLU A 53 -0.22 12.65 6.16
N PHE A 54 -0.09 11.61 5.36
CA PHE A 54 1.01 10.65 5.42
C PHE A 54 1.12 9.89 4.09
N TYR A 55 2.17 9.09 3.95
CA TYR A 55 2.36 8.25 2.78
C TYR A 55 2.13 6.78 3.12
N GLU A 56 1.55 6.04 2.18
CA GLU A 56 1.37 4.60 2.26
C GLU A 56 1.96 3.93 1.01
N ALA A 57 2.57 2.77 1.18
CA ALA A 57 2.86 1.85 0.10
C ALA A 57 1.81 0.74 0.13
N GLU A 58 1.09 0.58 -0.96
CA GLU A 58 0.20 -0.55 -1.24
C GLU A 58 0.99 -1.59 -2.01
N THR A 59 1.20 -2.76 -1.43
CA THR A 59 1.79 -3.91 -2.10
C THR A 59 0.66 -4.76 -2.67
N VAL A 60 0.62 -4.92 -3.98
CA VAL A 60 -0.37 -5.74 -4.69
C VAL A 60 0.23 -7.14 -4.89
N LEU A 61 -0.44 -8.12 -4.31
CA LEU A 61 -0.06 -9.52 -4.31
C LEU A 61 -1.00 -10.32 -5.22
N LEU A 62 -0.46 -11.32 -5.93
CA LEU A 62 -1.21 -12.34 -6.64
C LEU A 62 -0.93 -13.70 -5.98
N GLU A 63 -1.88 -14.18 -5.18
CA GLU A 63 -1.78 -15.44 -4.45
C GLU A 63 -2.91 -16.37 -4.89
N TYR A 64 -2.56 -17.54 -5.44
CA TYR A 64 -3.54 -18.54 -5.91
C TYR A 64 -4.62 -17.98 -6.86
N GLY A 65 -4.23 -17.03 -7.73
CA GLY A 65 -5.17 -16.38 -8.67
C GLY A 65 -6.03 -15.27 -8.06
N HIS A 66 -5.82 -14.94 -6.79
CA HIS A 66 -6.55 -13.87 -6.10
C HIS A 66 -5.64 -12.68 -5.79
N TYR A 67 -6.15 -11.49 -6.08
CA TYR A 67 -5.47 -10.25 -5.71
C TYR A 67 -5.69 -9.91 -4.23
N ARG A 68 -4.61 -9.56 -3.55
CA ARG A 68 -4.62 -9.05 -2.19
C ARG A 68 -3.76 -7.81 -2.08
N ASN A 69 -4.22 -6.83 -1.33
CA ASN A 69 -3.51 -5.57 -1.15
C ASN A 69 -3.08 -5.41 0.30
N GLU A 70 -1.81 -5.08 0.52
CA GLU A 70 -1.26 -4.77 1.84
C GLU A 70 -0.81 -3.31 1.90
N PHE A 71 -1.36 -2.55 2.84
CA PHE A 71 -1.01 -1.15 3.04
C PHE A 71 -0.03 -1.01 4.20
N LYS A 72 1.08 -0.33 3.96
CA LYS A 72 2.04 0.03 5.01
C LYS A 72 2.33 1.51 4.97
N LYS A 73 2.27 2.16 6.14
CA LYS A 73 2.73 3.54 6.29
C LYS A 73 4.23 3.60 6.02
N VAL A 74 4.67 4.63 5.28
CA VAL A 74 6.07 4.83 4.90
C VAL A 74 6.47 6.29 5.10
N ASN A 75 7.76 6.51 5.28
CA ASN A 75 8.36 7.83 5.26
C ASN A 75 8.74 8.19 3.83
N LYS A 76 8.48 9.42 3.39
CA LYS A 76 9.00 9.99 2.14
C LYS A 76 10.31 10.73 2.46
N VAL A 77 11.38 10.40 1.73
CA VAL A 77 12.63 11.16 1.70
C VAL A 77 12.88 11.58 0.25
N SER A 78 13.13 12.86 0.04
CA SER A 78 13.47 13.44 -1.26
C SER A 78 14.93 13.84 -1.29
N LYS A 79 15.62 13.54 -2.39
CA LYS A 79 17.03 13.88 -2.61
C LYS A 79 17.21 14.52 -3.98
N PHE A 80 18.22 15.39 -4.09
CA PHE A 80 18.59 16.05 -5.35
C PHE A 80 17.42 16.79 -6.00
N ASP A 81 16.70 17.60 -5.22
CA ASP A 81 15.54 18.37 -5.69
C ASP A 81 14.44 17.49 -6.32
N GLU A 82 13.97 16.50 -5.55
CA GLU A 82 12.95 15.51 -5.96
C GLU A 82 13.32 14.58 -7.12
N ARG A 83 14.56 14.62 -7.61
CA ARG A 83 15.02 13.71 -8.68
C ARG A 83 15.19 12.27 -8.22
N VAL A 84 15.38 12.05 -6.91
CA VAL A 84 15.37 10.72 -6.29
C VAL A 84 14.42 10.73 -5.11
N LEU A 85 13.47 9.81 -5.11
CA LEU A 85 12.49 9.64 -4.05
C LEU A 85 12.68 8.29 -3.37
N GLU A 86 12.65 8.29 -2.05
CA GLU A 86 12.72 7.08 -1.23
C GLU A 86 11.47 7.00 -0.34
N PHE A 87 10.78 5.86 -0.41
CA PHE A 87 9.64 5.52 0.43
C PHE A 87 10.02 4.32 1.29
N SER A 88 10.07 4.47 2.60
CA SER A 88 10.61 3.41 3.46
C SER A 88 9.95 3.24 4.83
N ASN A 89 10.01 2.01 5.33
CA ASN A 89 9.77 1.61 6.71
C ASN A 89 10.67 0.41 7.07
N SER A 90 10.41 -0.28 8.18
CA SER A 90 11.21 -1.43 8.64
C SER A 90 11.22 -2.65 7.71
N SER A 91 10.21 -2.79 6.84
CA SER A 91 10.00 -3.98 6.00
C SER A 91 9.96 -3.67 4.50
N LEU A 92 9.92 -2.40 4.11
CA LEU A 92 9.83 -1.94 2.74
C LEU A 92 10.77 -0.76 2.53
N LEU A 93 11.53 -0.80 1.44
CA LEU A 93 12.26 0.33 0.87
C LEU A 93 11.94 0.35 -0.63
N LEU A 94 11.43 1.46 -1.14
CA LEU A 94 11.25 1.73 -2.55
C LEU A 94 12.03 3.00 -2.91
N LYS A 95 12.93 2.91 -3.87
CA LYS A 95 13.73 4.03 -4.37
C LYS A 95 13.39 4.27 -5.84
N ILE A 96 12.85 5.44 -6.14
CA ILE A 96 12.46 5.86 -7.49
C ILE A 96 13.51 6.87 -7.98
N ASN A 97 14.09 6.60 -9.15
CA ASN A 97 15.07 7.47 -9.78
C ASN A 97 14.47 8.16 -10.99
N LYS A 98 13.99 9.40 -10.80
CA LYS A 98 13.40 10.22 -11.86
C LYS A 98 14.43 10.76 -12.87
N VAL A 99 15.73 10.64 -12.59
CA VAL A 99 16.78 11.02 -13.55
C VAL A 99 16.84 10.06 -14.73
N ARG A 100 16.57 8.78 -14.46
CA ARG A 100 16.55 7.72 -15.47
C ARG A 100 15.12 7.52 -15.97
N GLU A 101 14.59 8.57 -16.58
CA GLU A 101 13.28 8.53 -17.22
C GLU A 101 13.39 8.01 -18.65
N LYS A 102 12.49 7.11 -19.03
CA LYS A 102 12.26 6.70 -20.41
C LYS A 102 10.76 6.50 -20.62
N GLU A 103 10.18 7.22 -21.58
CA GLU A 103 8.76 7.08 -21.96
C GLU A 103 7.79 7.25 -20.77
N GLY A 104 8.04 8.24 -19.90
CA GLY A 104 7.22 8.48 -18.70
C GLY A 104 7.36 7.41 -17.60
N LYS A 105 8.36 6.54 -17.72
CA LYS A 105 8.71 5.52 -16.73
C LYS A 105 10.05 5.82 -16.09
N TYR A 106 10.14 5.59 -14.81
CA TYR A 106 11.30 5.80 -13.97
C TYR A 106 11.88 4.46 -13.53
N TRP A 107 13.20 4.34 -13.56
CA TRP A 107 13.88 3.21 -12.95
C TRP A 107 13.71 3.22 -11.44
N ALA A 108 13.49 2.05 -10.85
CA ALA A 108 13.34 1.90 -9.42
C ALA A 108 14.06 0.67 -8.87
N ALA A 109 14.32 0.71 -7.57
CA ALA A 109 14.77 -0.43 -6.80
C ALA A 109 13.87 -0.61 -5.58
N ALA A 110 13.57 -1.85 -5.24
CA ALA A 110 12.77 -2.16 -4.06
C ALA A 110 13.39 -3.28 -3.22
N ARG A 111 13.23 -3.15 -1.90
CA ARG A 111 13.47 -4.21 -0.93
C ARG A 111 12.21 -4.43 -0.13
N LEU A 112 11.68 -5.66 -0.14
CA LEU A 112 10.53 -6.06 0.68
C LEU A 112 10.94 -7.28 1.50
N SER A 113 11.32 -7.05 2.76
CA SER A 113 11.89 -8.09 3.62
C SER A 113 10.93 -9.26 3.88
N ASN A 114 9.62 -9.01 3.87
CA ASN A 114 8.61 -10.04 4.09
C ASN A 114 8.46 -11.04 2.93
N TYR A 115 8.99 -10.70 1.75
CA TYR A 115 8.87 -11.51 0.53
C TYR A 115 10.24 -11.90 -0.03
N ASP A 116 11.31 -11.69 0.73
CA ASP A 116 12.70 -11.90 0.30
C ASP A 116 13.05 -11.21 -1.03
N ILE A 117 12.47 -10.03 -1.27
CA ILE A 117 12.75 -9.24 -2.46
C ILE A 117 13.82 -8.20 -2.14
N HIS A 118 14.89 -8.20 -2.92
CA HIS A 118 15.88 -7.12 -3.02
C HIS A 118 16.30 -7.02 -4.48
N SER A 119 15.73 -6.07 -5.21
CA SER A 119 15.88 -6.03 -6.66
C SER A 119 15.82 -4.60 -7.23
N VAL A 120 16.46 -4.45 -8.38
CA VAL A 120 16.43 -3.27 -9.25
C VAL A 120 15.49 -3.42 -10.45
N ASP A 121 14.74 -4.52 -10.49
CA ASP A 121 13.84 -4.91 -11.58
C ASP A 121 12.47 -4.23 -11.40
N TRP A 122 12.47 -2.95 -11.07
CA TRP A 122 11.25 -2.18 -10.81
C TRP A 122 11.16 -1.00 -11.76
N THR A 123 9.96 -0.80 -12.29
CA THR A 123 9.66 0.34 -13.15
C THR A 123 8.46 1.08 -12.61
N CYS A 124 8.64 2.37 -12.30
CA CYS A 124 7.58 3.22 -11.78
C CYS A 124 7.08 4.19 -12.84
N LYS A 125 5.83 4.64 -12.73
CA LYS A 125 5.27 5.76 -13.47
C LYS A 125 4.45 6.63 -12.54
N ASP A 126 4.17 7.87 -12.92
CA ASP A 126 3.17 8.67 -12.22
C ASP A 126 1.79 8.01 -12.37
N ALA A 127 1.00 7.98 -11.30
CA ALA A 127 -0.25 7.21 -11.23
C ALA A 127 -1.50 7.98 -11.74
N LEU A 128 -1.29 9.01 -12.57
CA LEU A 128 -2.36 9.86 -13.13
C LEU A 128 -3.42 9.08 -13.91
#